data_AF-A0A9Q1CN92-F1
#
_entry.id   AF-A0A9Q1CN92-F1
#
_cell.length_a   1.000
_cell.length_b   1.000
_cell.length_c   1.000
_cell.angle_alpha   90.00
_cell.angle_beta   90.00
_cell.angle_gamma   90.00
#
_symmetry.space_group_name_H-M   'P 1'
#
loop_
_entity.id
_entity.type
_entity.pdbx_description
1 polymer ?
#
loop_
_entity_poly.entity_id
_entity_poly.type
_entity_poly.pdbx_seq_one_letter_code
_entity_poly.pdbx_strand_id
1 'polypeptide(L)'
;MLNKDIFSKICEEYGTPDIDLFASRLNAQLKRYVSWKPDPGSEAVDAFVVDWHPYYFYAFPPFSLVGKCLRKIEHDEAEGILIVTRQTLQERGISKQAADIMMPSRRDSTKRQYKIYIQQWLDFCHRRKSNPLQTTAVEVIKFFTVLFNTRRLGYSAINTARPAISSFVILPEGVSVGTHPLICRFLKGVFHFRV
;
A
#
# COMPACT_ATOMS: atom_id res chain seq x y z
N MET A 1 5.38 -7.60 9.61
CA MET A 1 6.12 -8.76 10.14
C MET A 1 5.17 -9.95 10.17
N LEU A 2 5.64 -11.10 9.70
CA LEU A 2 4.88 -12.35 9.70
C LEU A 2 4.81 -12.91 11.13
N ASN A 3 3.75 -13.65 11.46
CA ASN A 3 3.69 -14.33 12.75
C ASN A 3 4.86 -15.34 12.87
N LYS A 4 5.49 -15.44 14.05
CA LYS A 4 6.68 -16.26 14.27
C LYS A 4 6.44 -17.77 14.10
N ASP A 5 5.27 -18.26 14.51
CA ASP A 5 4.93 -19.68 14.37
C ASP A 5 4.74 -20.04 12.88
N ILE A 6 4.19 -19.11 12.10
CA ILE A 6 4.08 -19.28 10.64
C ILE A 6 5.46 -19.26 10.01
N PHE A 7 6.32 -18.32 10.42
CA PHE A 7 7.70 -18.26 9.94
C PHE A 7 8.47 -19.56 10.24
N SER A 8 8.34 -20.12 11.44
CA SER A 8 8.96 -21.41 11.81
C SER A 8 8.55 -22.53 10.85
N LYS A 9 7.24 -22.66 10.58
CA LYS A 9 6.72 -23.70 9.67
C LYS A 9 7.24 -23.54 8.25
N ILE A 10 7.37 -22.29 7.78
CA ILE A 10 7.94 -22.01 6.46
C ILE A 10 9.41 -22.43 6.41
N CYS A 11 10.19 -22.15 7.47
CA CYS A 11 11.57 -22.60 7.53
C CYS A 11 11.69 -24.14 7.61
N GLU A 12 10.76 -24.81 8.27
CA GLU A 12 10.71 -26.29 8.31
C GLU A 12 10.46 -26.90 6.92
N GLU A 13 9.63 -26.24 6.09
CA GLU A 13 9.24 -26.74 4.77
C GLU A 13 10.22 -26.34 3.66
N TYR A 14 10.73 -25.11 3.68
CA TYR A 14 11.53 -24.52 2.60
C TYR A 14 12.99 -24.26 3.01
N GLY A 15 13.40 -24.65 4.21
CA GLY A 15 14.74 -24.38 4.74
C GLY A 15 14.86 -23.04 5.45
N THR A 16 15.88 -22.92 6.30
CA THR A 16 16.11 -21.73 7.14
C THR A 16 16.92 -20.68 6.38
N PRO A 17 16.39 -19.46 6.17
CA PRO A 17 17.10 -18.40 5.45
C PRO A 17 18.20 -17.73 6.31
N ASP A 18 19.20 -17.16 5.65
CA ASP A 18 20.38 -16.54 6.26
C ASP A 18 20.14 -15.09 6.69
N ILE A 19 19.28 -14.38 5.95
CA ILE A 19 19.08 -12.93 6.09
C ILE A 19 17.62 -12.52 5.88
N ASP A 20 17.14 -11.60 6.72
CA ASP A 20 15.82 -10.95 6.58
C ASP A 20 15.97 -9.60 5.87
N LEU A 21 15.55 -9.53 4.62
CA LEU A 21 15.78 -8.36 3.77
C LEU A 21 14.84 -7.17 4.09
N PHE A 22 13.76 -7.37 4.85
CA PHE A 22 12.74 -6.33 5.07
C PHE A 22 12.35 -6.21 6.53
N ALA A 23 13.29 -5.79 7.37
CA ALA A 23 13.09 -5.73 8.81
C ALA A 23 13.67 -4.49 9.52
N SER A 24 13.45 -4.45 10.82
CA SER A 24 14.10 -3.58 11.80
C SER A 24 14.46 -4.42 13.02
N ARG A 25 15.25 -3.86 13.93
CA ARG A 25 15.62 -4.51 15.19
C ARG A 25 14.45 -5.06 15.99
N LEU A 26 13.26 -4.46 15.86
CA LEU A 26 12.07 -4.84 16.61
C LEU A 26 11.29 -6.00 15.98
N ASN A 27 11.54 -6.30 14.71
CA ASN A 27 10.67 -7.19 13.94
C ASN A 27 11.41 -8.15 12.98
N ALA A 28 12.74 -8.21 13.07
CA ALA A 28 13.53 -9.16 12.31
C ALA A 28 13.18 -10.59 12.71
N GLN A 29 13.00 -11.45 11.70
CA GLN A 29 12.83 -12.89 11.91
C GLN A 29 14.17 -13.60 12.11
N LEU A 30 15.25 -12.99 11.59
CA LEU A 30 16.59 -13.53 11.57
C LEU A 30 17.56 -12.57 12.26
N LYS A 31 18.69 -13.11 12.74
CA LYS A 31 19.74 -12.31 13.41
C LYS A 31 20.37 -11.30 12.45
N ARG A 32 20.59 -11.71 11.21
CA ARG A 32 21.07 -10.86 10.12
C ARG A 32 19.87 -10.28 9.38
N TYR A 33 19.81 -8.97 9.26
CA TYR A 33 18.71 -8.31 8.58
C TYR A 33 19.10 -6.98 7.96
N VAL A 34 18.33 -6.56 6.97
CA VAL A 34 18.46 -5.27 6.28
C VAL A 34 17.30 -4.37 6.65
N SER A 35 17.59 -3.09 6.91
CA SER A 35 16.59 -2.10 7.31
C SER A 35 16.46 -0.97 6.28
N TRP A 36 15.26 -0.43 6.11
CA TRP A 36 15.03 0.69 5.19
C TRP A 36 15.75 1.99 5.61
N LYS A 37 16.00 2.16 6.92
CA LYS A 37 16.70 3.30 7.50
C LYS A 37 17.88 2.81 8.32
N PRO A 38 18.89 3.66 8.58
CA PRO A 38 19.97 3.32 9.50
C PRO A 38 19.42 2.76 10.81
N ASP A 39 19.77 1.50 11.10
CA ASP A 39 19.46 0.80 12.33
C ASP A 39 20.79 0.24 12.85
N PRO A 40 21.21 0.53 14.09
CA PRO A 40 22.51 0.06 14.60
C PRO A 40 22.72 -1.45 14.56
N GLY A 41 21.63 -2.24 14.48
CA GLY A 41 21.71 -3.70 14.40
C GLY A 41 21.54 -4.27 13.00
N SER A 42 21.33 -3.44 11.96
CA SER A 42 21.17 -3.95 10.60
C SER A 42 22.51 -4.14 9.91
N GLU A 43 22.56 -5.12 9.02
CA GLU A 43 23.75 -5.42 8.22
C GLU A 43 23.93 -4.42 7.07
N ALA A 44 22.81 -3.90 6.56
CA ALA A 44 22.80 -2.88 5.52
C ALA A 44 21.58 -1.97 5.65
N VAL A 45 21.63 -0.86 4.90
CA VAL A 45 20.52 0.07 4.72
C VAL A 45 20.02 -0.05 3.28
N ASP A 46 18.72 -0.26 3.12
CA ASP A 46 18.03 -0.57 1.86
C ASP A 46 18.40 -1.95 1.27
N ALA A 47 17.40 -2.82 1.11
CA ALA A 47 17.60 -4.15 0.56
C ALA A 47 17.97 -4.11 -0.93
N PHE A 48 17.52 -3.11 -1.68
CA PHE A 48 17.69 -3.11 -3.14
C PHE A 48 19.08 -2.69 -3.61
N VAL A 49 19.95 -2.23 -2.71
CA VAL A 49 21.35 -1.93 -3.01
C VAL A 49 22.30 -3.07 -2.66
N VAL A 50 21.82 -4.08 -1.93
CA VAL A 50 22.58 -5.26 -1.53
C VAL A 50 22.52 -6.31 -2.65
N ASP A 51 23.59 -7.07 -2.82
CA ASP A 51 23.61 -8.28 -3.67
C ASP A 51 22.92 -9.43 -2.94
N TRP A 52 21.86 -9.99 -3.53
CA TRP A 52 21.07 -11.05 -2.93
C TRP A 52 21.62 -12.45 -3.26
N HIS A 53 22.47 -12.57 -4.29
CA HIS A 53 23.01 -13.86 -4.75
C HIS A 53 23.70 -14.69 -3.64
N PRO A 54 24.51 -14.11 -2.73
CA PRO A 54 25.25 -14.91 -1.75
C PRO A 54 24.39 -15.49 -0.62
N TYR A 55 23.09 -15.18 -0.57
CA TYR A 55 22.21 -15.48 0.55
C TYR A 55 21.03 -16.35 0.13
N TYR A 56 20.68 -17.34 0.95
CA TYR A 56 19.32 -17.86 0.94
C TYR A 56 18.44 -16.88 1.73
N PHE A 57 17.70 -16.01 1.04
CA PHE A 57 17.06 -14.87 1.70
C PHE A 57 15.64 -15.15 2.21
N TYR A 58 15.20 -14.36 3.20
CA TYR A 58 13.79 -14.18 3.53
C TYR A 58 13.37 -12.74 3.25
N ALA A 59 12.23 -12.56 2.58
CA ALA A 59 11.67 -11.25 2.31
C ALA A 59 10.17 -11.21 2.55
N PHE A 60 9.71 -10.28 3.39
CA PHE A 60 8.30 -9.94 3.51
C PHE A 60 8.05 -8.45 3.24
N PRO A 61 8.13 -8.04 1.96
CA PRO A 61 8.08 -6.63 1.58
C PRO A 61 6.66 -6.05 1.61
N PRO A 62 6.51 -4.72 1.75
CA PRO A 62 5.29 -4.01 1.39
C PRO A 62 4.83 -4.31 -0.04
N PHE A 63 3.51 -4.30 -0.28
CA PHE A 63 2.89 -4.60 -1.57
C PHE A 63 3.56 -3.92 -2.77
N SER A 64 3.77 -2.60 -2.68
CA SER A 64 4.31 -1.78 -3.77
C SER A 64 5.74 -2.16 -4.18
N LEU A 65 6.42 -2.99 -3.39
CA LEU A 65 7.80 -3.41 -3.62
C LEU A 65 7.91 -4.84 -4.14
N VAL A 66 6.85 -5.65 -4.13
CA VAL A 66 6.91 -7.06 -4.60
C VAL A 66 7.44 -7.15 -6.03
N GLY A 67 6.94 -6.31 -6.94
CA GLY A 67 7.43 -6.30 -8.33
C GLY A 67 8.90 -5.88 -8.45
N LYS A 68 9.42 -5.07 -7.52
CA LYS A 68 10.86 -4.76 -7.46
C LYS A 68 11.64 -5.95 -6.93
N CYS A 69 11.13 -6.67 -5.92
CA CYS A 69 11.77 -7.88 -5.40
C CYS A 69 11.89 -8.96 -6.47
N LEU A 70 10.83 -9.22 -7.24
CA LEU A 70 10.86 -10.21 -8.33
C LEU A 70 11.94 -9.88 -9.37
N ARG A 71 12.02 -8.62 -9.80
CA ARG A 71 13.10 -8.19 -10.71
C ARG A 71 14.49 -8.30 -10.08
N LYS A 72 14.61 -8.04 -8.78
CA LYS A 72 15.89 -8.16 -8.07
C LYS A 72 16.33 -9.61 -7.98
N ILE A 73 15.40 -10.53 -7.71
CA ILE A 73 15.62 -11.98 -7.70
C ILE A 73 16.12 -12.45 -9.07
N GLU A 74 15.46 -12.05 -10.15
CA GLU A 74 15.88 -12.38 -11.51
C GLU A 74 17.26 -11.79 -11.85
N HIS A 75 17.50 -10.52 -11.50
CA HIS A 75 18.73 -9.81 -11.82
C HIS A 75 19.95 -10.36 -11.06
N ASP A 76 19.79 -10.67 -9.78
CA ASP A 76 20.88 -11.17 -8.93
C ASP A 76 21.01 -12.69 -9.02
N GLU A 77 20.15 -13.39 -9.76
CA GLU A 77 20.08 -14.86 -9.74
C GLU A 77 19.96 -15.39 -8.29
N ALA A 78 19.14 -14.72 -7.48
CA ALA A 78 19.06 -14.98 -6.05
C ALA A 78 18.04 -16.08 -5.73
N GLU A 79 18.32 -16.85 -4.68
CA GLU A 79 17.43 -17.89 -4.19
C GLU A 79 16.92 -17.54 -2.78
N GLY A 80 15.63 -17.77 -2.52
CA GLY A 80 15.07 -17.41 -1.22
C GLY A 80 13.55 -17.48 -1.13
N ILE A 81 13.07 -17.19 0.06
CA ILE A 81 11.66 -17.19 0.44
C ILE A 81 11.11 -15.77 0.35
N LEU A 82 10.35 -15.51 -0.71
CA LEU A 82 9.57 -14.28 -0.85
C LEU A 82 8.13 -14.51 -0.40
N ILE A 83 7.75 -13.91 0.73
CA ILE A 83 6.37 -13.96 1.21
C ILE A 83 5.53 -12.95 0.45
N VAL A 84 4.60 -13.49 -0.34
CA VAL A 84 3.59 -12.71 -1.07
C VAL A 84 2.22 -13.08 -0.51
N THR A 85 1.47 -12.09 -0.02
CA THR A 85 0.11 -12.39 0.48
C THR A 85 -0.84 -12.66 -0.69
N ARG A 86 -1.81 -13.57 -0.53
CA ARG A 86 -2.83 -13.84 -1.56
C ARG A 86 -3.56 -12.55 -2.00
N GLN A 87 -3.76 -11.60 -1.09
CA GLN A 87 -4.26 -10.25 -1.40
C GLN A 87 -3.37 -9.49 -2.38
N THR A 88 -2.05 -9.55 -2.23
CA THR A 88 -1.04 -8.94 -3.12
C THR A 88 -1.11 -9.47 -4.55
N LEU A 89 -1.46 -10.75 -4.75
CA LEU A 89 -1.62 -11.33 -6.10
C LEU A 89 -2.99 -11.03 -6.72
N GLN A 90 -4.00 -10.87 -5.87
CA GLN A 90 -5.40 -10.64 -6.24
C GLN A 90 -5.69 -9.19 -6.69
N GLU A 91 -4.82 -8.23 -6.43
CA GLU A 91 -4.94 -6.83 -6.90
C GLU A 91 -4.74 -6.64 -8.41
N ARG A 92 -4.52 -7.73 -9.16
CA ARG A 92 -4.69 -7.75 -10.63
C ARG A 92 -6.13 -8.04 -11.09
N GLY A 93 -7.11 -8.21 -10.17
CA GLY A 93 -8.54 -8.28 -10.52
C GLY A 93 -9.51 -8.94 -9.51
N ILE A 94 -9.54 -8.59 -8.22
CA ILE A 94 -10.44 -9.20 -7.21
C ILE A 94 -11.23 -8.19 -6.34
N SER A 95 -12.35 -8.69 -5.80
CA SER A 95 -13.57 -8.03 -5.30
C SER A 95 -13.51 -7.25 -3.98
N LYS A 96 -14.60 -6.51 -3.73
CA LYS A 96 -14.87 -5.55 -2.67
C LYS A 96 -14.53 -6.01 -1.24
N GLN A 97 -14.68 -7.29 -0.90
CA GLN A 97 -14.37 -7.80 0.45
C GLN A 97 -12.86 -7.92 0.72
N ALA A 98 -12.03 -8.10 -0.32
CA ALA A 98 -10.59 -8.22 -0.16
C ALA A 98 -9.95 -6.85 0.16
N ALA A 99 -10.45 -5.75 -0.43
CA ALA A 99 -9.99 -4.39 -0.12
C ALA A 99 -10.25 -4.01 1.36
N ASP A 100 -11.37 -4.47 1.94
CA ASP A 100 -11.73 -4.20 3.34
C ASP A 100 -10.76 -4.84 4.35
N ILE A 101 -10.11 -5.95 3.97
CA ILE A 101 -9.11 -6.65 4.80
C ILE A 101 -7.70 -6.05 4.62
N MET A 102 -7.41 -5.26 3.57
CA MET A 102 -6.09 -4.62 3.33
C MET A 102 -5.89 -3.31 4.11
N MET A 103 -6.98 -2.70 4.54
CA MET A 103 -6.98 -1.47 5.34
C MET A 103 -6.36 -1.50 6.75
N PRO A 104 -6.08 -2.64 7.42
CA PRO A 104 -5.50 -2.65 8.76
C PRO A 104 -4.04 -2.19 8.88
N SER A 105 -3.30 -2.00 7.78
CA SER A 105 -1.88 -1.60 7.78
C SER A 105 -1.60 -0.15 8.23
N ARG A 106 -2.61 0.59 8.70
CA ARG A 106 -2.53 2.00 9.14
C ARG A 106 -3.02 2.15 10.59
N ARG A 107 -2.55 3.15 11.35
CA ARG A 107 -2.93 3.39 12.77
C ARG A 107 -4.46 3.49 12.94
N ASP A 108 -5.02 3.02 14.06
CA ASP A 108 -6.48 2.89 14.28
C ASP A 108 -7.25 4.22 14.17
N SER A 109 -6.63 5.35 14.51
CA SER A 109 -7.22 6.68 14.33
C SER A 109 -7.42 7.05 12.84
N THR A 110 -6.49 6.62 11.97
CA THR A 110 -6.56 6.80 10.51
C THR A 110 -7.61 5.90 9.87
N LYS A 111 -7.82 4.67 10.40
CA LYS A 111 -8.87 3.74 9.93
C LYS A 111 -10.27 4.33 10.06
N ARG A 112 -10.58 4.95 11.20
CA ARG A 112 -11.90 5.57 11.46
C ARG A 112 -12.18 6.74 10.53
N GLN A 113 -11.19 7.60 10.32
CA GLN A 113 -11.34 8.76 9.43
C GLN A 113 -11.52 8.34 7.97
N TYR A 114 -10.78 7.33 7.50
CA TYR A 114 -10.89 6.86 6.11
C TYR A 114 -12.20 6.14 5.85
N LYS A 115 -12.66 5.29 6.78
CA LYS A 115 -13.92 4.53 6.66
C LYS A 115 -15.10 5.41 6.26
N ILE A 116 -15.20 6.61 6.86
CA ILE A 116 -16.28 7.56 6.57
C ILE A 116 -16.26 8.05 5.12
N TYR A 117 -15.08 8.34 4.56
CA TYR A 117 -14.95 8.80 3.18
C TYR A 117 -15.08 7.66 2.17
N ILE A 118 -14.63 6.46 2.52
CA ILE A 118 -14.81 5.26 1.71
C ILE A 118 -16.29 4.91 1.58
N GLN A 119 -17.04 4.93 2.68
CA GLN A 119 -18.48 4.71 2.65
C GLN A 119 -19.17 5.77 1.77
N GLN A 120 -18.83 7.05 1.96
CA GLN A 120 -19.38 8.12 1.12
C GLN A 120 -19.06 7.96 -0.36
N TRP A 121 -17.86 7.48 -0.70
CA TRP A 121 -17.46 7.18 -2.07
C TRP A 121 -18.28 6.04 -2.67
N LEU A 122 -18.47 4.96 -1.91
CA LEU A 122 -19.30 3.82 -2.33
C LEU A 122 -20.75 4.25 -2.58
N ASP A 123 -21.33 5.05 -1.68
CA ASP A 123 -22.69 5.57 -1.84
C ASP A 123 -22.80 6.53 -3.05
N PHE A 124 -21.77 7.35 -3.28
CA PHE A 124 -21.69 8.22 -4.45
C PHE A 124 -21.67 7.41 -5.75
N CYS A 125 -20.84 6.37 -5.83
CA CYS A 125 -20.75 5.50 -7.00
C CYS A 125 -22.04 4.70 -7.22
N HIS A 126 -22.64 4.18 -6.16
CA HIS A 126 -23.91 3.44 -6.23
C HIS A 126 -25.03 4.30 -6.82
N ARG A 127 -25.19 5.54 -6.36
CA ARG A 127 -26.19 6.48 -6.90
C ARG A 127 -25.99 6.81 -8.37
N ARG A 128 -24.75 6.76 -8.86
CA ARG A 128 -24.42 7.08 -10.26
C ARG A 128 -24.30 5.84 -11.16
N LYS A 129 -24.52 4.64 -10.61
CA LYS A 129 -24.30 3.34 -11.28
C LYS A 129 -22.88 3.21 -11.86
N SER A 130 -21.89 3.79 -11.16
CA SER A 130 -20.48 3.75 -11.55
C SER A 130 -19.72 2.68 -10.75
N ASN A 131 -18.70 2.06 -11.35
CA ASN A 131 -17.85 1.10 -10.65
C ASN A 131 -16.88 1.85 -9.70
N PRO A 132 -16.90 1.59 -8.38
CA PRO A 132 -16.04 2.28 -7.41
C PRO A 132 -14.57 1.89 -7.49
N LEU A 133 -14.25 0.75 -8.12
CA LEU A 133 -12.88 0.22 -8.27
C LEU A 133 -12.28 0.57 -9.65
N GLN A 134 -13.12 0.74 -10.66
CA GLN A 134 -12.74 1.16 -12.02
C GLN A 134 -13.32 2.55 -12.30
N THR A 135 -12.68 3.56 -11.73
CA THR A 135 -13.14 4.96 -11.81
C THR A 135 -12.12 5.85 -12.53
N THR A 136 -12.50 7.06 -12.88
CA THR A 136 -11.61 8.03 -13.56
C THR A 136 -11.27 9.20 -12.64
N ALA A 137 -10.21 9.93 -12.96
CA ALA A 137 -9.89 11.17 -12.24
C ALA A 137 -11.07 12.16 -12.21
N VAL A 138 -11.86 12.21 -13.28
CA VAL A 138 -13.05 13.05 -13.40
C VAL A 138 -14.11 12.66 -12.37
N GLU A 139 -14.37 11.37 -12.18
CA GLU A 139 -15.34 10.90 -11.19
C GLU A 139 -14.88 11.16 -9.75
N VAL A 140 -13.58 11.02 -9.46
CA VAL A 140 -13.03 11.40 -8.15
C VAL A 140 -13.18 12.90 -7.91
N ILE A 141 -12.92 13.74 -8.92
CA ILE A 141 -13.12 15.19 -8.82
C ILE A 141 -14.60 15.54 -8.58
N LYS A 142 -15.53 14.86 -9.27
CA LYS A 142 -16.98 15.04 -9.01
C LYS A 142 -17.34 14.69 -7.58
N PHE A 143 -16.79 13.61 -7.03
CA PHE A 143 -17.01 13.26 -5.64
C PHE A 143 -16.46 14.33 -4.68
N PHE A 144 -15.23 14.80 -4.88
CA PHE A 144 -14.68 15.89 -4.06
C PHE A 144 -15.46 17.19 -4.19
N THR A 145 -16.02 17.46 -5.37
CA THR A 145 -16.93 18.59 -5.59
C THR A 145 -18.20 18.45 -4.75
N VAL A 146 -18.77 17.25 -4.61
CA VAL A 146 -19.91 16.99 -3.72
C VAL A 146 -19.52 17.18 -2.25
N LEU A 147 -18.33 16.72 -1.84
CA LEU A 147 -17.84 16.94 -0.47
C LEU A 147 -17.70 18.44 -0.16
N PHE A 148 -17.20 19.21 -1.12
CA PHE A 148 -17.00 20.65 -0.96
C PHE A 148 -18.31 21.44 -1.00
N ASN A 149 -19.08 21.32 -2.07
CA ASN A 149 -20.25 22.17 -2.32
C ASN A 149 -21.48 21.72 -1.53
N THR A 150 -21.75 20.42 -1.49
CA THR A 150 -22.98 19.89 -0.88
C THR A 150 -22.78 19.64 0.61
N ARG A 151 -21.65 19.03 0.99
CA ARG A 151 -21.36 18.70 2.40
C ARG A 151 -20.59 19.80 3.14
N ARG A 152 -20.23 20.89 2.47
CA ARG A 152 -19.52 22.05 3.04
C ARG A 152 -18.24 21.67 3.80
N LEU A 153 -17.56 20.61 3.35
CA LEU A 153 -16.33 20.15 3.99
C LEU A 153 -15.14 21.03 3.58
N GLY A 154 -14.32 21.42 4.55
CA GLY A 154 -13.11 22.18 4.31
C GLY A 154 -11.99 21.35 3.67
N TYR A 155 -10.94 22.03 3.22
CA TYR A 155 -9.77 21.43 2.58
C TYR A 155 -9.18 20.23 3.35
N SER A 156 -9.02 20.33 4.67
CA SER A 156 -8.41 19.27 5.49
C SER A 156 -9.19 17.96 5.43
N ALA A 157 -10.52 18.04 5.46
CA ALA A 157 -11.41 16.89 5.34
C ALA A 157 -11.32 16.25 3.95
N ILE A 158 -11.37 17.06 2.88
CA ILE A 158 -11.29 16.55 1.50
C ILE A 158 -9.89 15.98 1.21
N ASN A 159 -8.85 16.62 1.72
CA ASN A 159 -7.47 16.13 1.63
C ASN A 159 -7.27 14.82 2.41
N THR A 160 -8.13 14.51 3.40
CA THR A 160 -8.18 13.21 4.09
C THR A 160 -8.91 12.15 3.25
N ALA A 161 -9.94 12.53 2.49
CA ALA A 161 -10.62 11.64 1.56
C ALA A 161 -9.71 11.15 0.42
N ARG A 162 -8.75 11.97 -0.03
CA ARG A 162 -7.79 11.61 -1.09
C ARG A 162 -6.99 10.33 -0.84
N PRO A 163 -6.20 10.20 0.23
CA PRO A 163 -5.48 8.96 0.51
C PRO A 163 -6.41 7.81 0.89
N ALA A 164 -7.63 8.09 1.39
CA ALA A 164 -8.63 7.06 1.65
C ALA A 164 -9.10 6.39 0.35
N ILE A 165 -9.43 7.16 -0.69
CA ILE A 165 -9.80 6.59 -2.00
C ILE A 165 -8.59 5.94 -2.66
N SER A 166 -7.42 6.58 -2.57
CA SER A 166 -6.18 6.05 -3.16
C SER A 166 -5.73 4.72 -2.56
N SER A 167 -6.32 4.25 -1.45
CA SER A 167 -5.94 2.97 -0.84
C SER A 167 -6.59 1.75 -1.48
N PHE A 168 -7.60 1.93 -2.34
CA PHE A 168 -8.31 0.81 -2.99
C PHE A 168 -8.71 1.13 -4.45
N VAL A 169 -8.25 2.26 -4.99
CA VAL A 169 -8.52 2.70 -6.36
C VAL A 169 -7.22 3.02 -7.09
N ILE A 170 -7.07 2.44 -8.28
CA ILE A 170 -6.07 2.82 -9.27
C ILE A 170 -6.82 3.33 -10.50
N LEU A 171 -6.39 4.46 -11.06
CA LEU A 171 -7.02 5.04 -12.23
C LEU A 171 -6.57 4.32 -13.53
N PRO A 172 -7.35 4.36 -14.63
CA PRO A 172 -7.04 3.69 -15.89
C PRO A 172 -5.67 3.99 -16.46
N GLU A 173 -5.09 5.15 -16.12
CA GLU A 173 -3.75 5.56 -16.55
C GLU A 173 -2.62 4.88 -15.76
N GLY A 174 -2.93 3.97 -14.82
CA GLY A 174 -1.96 3.37 -13.90
C GLY A 174 -1.48 4.31 -12.80
N VAL A 175 -2.11 5.49 -12.66
CA VAL A 175 -1.74 6.53 -11.70
C VAL A 175 -2.62 6.42 -10.45
N SER A 176 -2.03 6.63 -9.26
CA SER A 176 -2.78 6.66 -8.02
C SER A 176 -3.62 7.94 -7.90
N VAL A 177 -4.76 7.86 -7.22
CA VAL A 177 -5.61 9.03 -6.91
C VAL A 177 -4.83 10.10 -6.14
N GLY A 178 -3.90 9.70 -5.26
CA GLY A 178 -3.07 10.62 -4.49
C GLY A 178 -2.14 11.50 -5.33
N THR A 179 -1.71 11.01 -6.49
CA THR A 179 -0.68 11.61 -7.35
C THR A 179 -1.21 12.20 -8.64
N HIS A 180 -2.48 11.97 -8.99
CA HIS A 180 -3.02 12.39 -10.29
C HIS A 180 -3.04 13.92 -10.45
N PRO A 181 -2.45 14.50 -11.54
CA PRO A 181 -2.25 15.95 -11.68
C PRO A 181 -3.52 16.79 -11.54
N LEU A 182 -4.63 16.35 -12.15
CA LEU A 182 -5.91 17.07 -12.08
C LEU A 182 -6.52 17.07 -10.67
N ILE A 183 -6.36 15.98 -9.93
CA ILE A 183 -6.87 15.83 -8.55
C ILE A 183 -6.06 16.74 -7.61
N CYS A 184 -4.73 16.74 -7.77
CA CYS A 184 -3.84 17.66 -7.07
C CYS A 184 -4.18 19.13 -7.36
N ARG A 185 -4.43 19.48 -8.63
CA ARG A 185 -4.83 20.84 -9.03
C ARG A 185 -6.17 21.25 -8.42
N PHE A 186 -7.16 20.36 -8.42
CA PHE A 186 -8.45 20.60 -7.80
C PHE A 186 -8.32 20.90 -6.30
N LEU A 187 -7.55 20.09 -5.56
CA LEU A 187 -7.34 20.30 -4.12
C LEU A 187 -6.60 21.61 -3.81
N LYS A 188 -5.66 22.03 -4.66
CA LYS A 188 -5.06 23.38 -4.58
C LYS A 188 -6.14 24.45 -4.73
N GLY A 189 -7.04 24.31 -5.70
CA GLY A 189 -8.20 25.18 -5.85
C GLY A 189 -9.04 25.27 -4.58
N VAL A 190 -9.43 24.12 -4.01
CA VAL A 190 -10.19 24.06 -2.74
C VAL A 190 -9.45 24.74 -1.57
N PHE A 191 -8.12 24.62 -1.50
CA PHE A 191 -7.33 25.28 -0.47
C PHE A 191 -7.37 26.81 -0.59
N HIS A 192 -7.34 27.34 -1.81
CA HIS A 192 -7.36 28.77 -2.10
C HIS A 192 -8.76 29.39 -2.10
N PHE A 193 -9.81 28.61 -2.39
CA PHE A 193 -11.20 29.06 -2.48
C PHE A 193 -11.87 29.27 -1.09
N ARG A 194 -11.13 29.67 -0.05
CA ARG A 194 -11.74 29.92 1.27
C ARG A 194 -12.76 31.06 1.17
N VAL A 195 -14.05 30.72 1.32
CA VAL A 195 -15.13 31.61 1.74
C VAL A 195 -15.30 31.43 3.24
#